data_AF-A0A7Y3GIU5-F1
#
_entry.id   AF-A0A7Y3GIU5-F1
#
_cell.length_a   1.000
_cell.length_b   1.000
_cell.length_c   1.000
_cell.angle_alpha   90.00
_cell.angle_beta   90.00
_cell.angle_gamma   90.00
#
_symmetry.space_group_name_H-M   'P 1'
#
loop_
_entity.id
_entity.type
_entity.pdbx_description
1 polymer ?
#
loop_
_entity_poly.entity_id
_entity_poly.type
_entity_poly.pdbx_seq_one_letter_code
_entity_poly.pdbx_strand_id
1 'polypeptide(L)'
;MHSAPEHFTQESIAMMQLTADQMALAIENAQLYMKLDASYRSLGKAKQSIETYSKALDHELEQGRKIQKNFLPHKIPHVTNCEIARYFHPALQLSGDFYDVFILSDHCVGLVIADVSGKGVGSALFMALQRSLIRVFSGYARLQYSLESRSQETP
;
A
#
# COMPACT_ATOMS: atom_id res chain seq x y z
N MET A 1 -17.17 20.61 75.90
CA MET A 1 -18.17 19.97 75.02
C MET A 1 -18.40 18.57 75.55
N HIS A 2 -19.54 18.33 76.21
CA HIS A 2 -19.85 17.08 76.88
C HIS A 2 -20.22 15.98 75.87
N SER A 3 -19.54 14.84 75.94
CA SER A 3 -19.95 13.60 75.28
C SER A 3 -20.92 12.87 76.20
N ALA A 4 -22.23 13.02 75.99
CA ALA A 4 -23.20 12.15 76.64
C ALA A 4 -23.09 10.73 76.03
N PRO A 5 -23.11 9.66 76.84
CA PRO A 5 -23.24 8.30 76.31
C PRO A 5 -24.58 8.23 75.56
N GLU A 6 -24.61 7.65 74.36
CA GLU A 6 -25.75 7.56 73.39
C GLU A 6 -25.87 8.65 72.30
N HIS A 7 -24.86 9.51 72.07
CA HIS A 7 -24.97 10.54 71.02
C HIS A 7 -24.94 10.00 69.58
N PHE A 8 -24.33 8.84 69.36
CA PHE A 8 -24.36 8.13 68.07
C PHE A 8 -25.40 7.01 68.14
N THR A 9 -26.61 7.32 67.66
CA THR A 9 -27.67 6.33 67.49
C THR A 9 -27.38 5.44 66.28
N GLN A 10 -28.04 4.29 66.23
CA GLN A 10 -27.91 3.33 65.12
C GLN A 10 -28.33 3.95 63.77
N GLU A 11 -29.24 4.92 63.79
CA GLU A 11 -29.64 5.71 62.62
C GLU A 11 -28.52 6.64 62.12
N SER A 12 -27.80 7.32 63.02
CA SER A 12 -26.64 8.15 62.66
C SER A 12 -25.50 7.33 62.05
N ILE A 13 -25.25 6.13 62.58
CA ILE A 13 -24.24 5.21 62.03
C ILE A 13 -24.67 4.72 60.64
N ALA A 14 -25.94 4.34 60.47
CA ALA A 14 -26.48 3.92 59.18
C ALA A 14 -26.42 5.04 58.13
N MET A 15 -26.75 6.27 58.53
CA MET A 15 -26.64 7.44 57.66
C MET A 15 -25.18 7.71 57.26
N MET A 16 -24.24 7.61 58.20
CA MET A 16 -22.81 7.75 57.91
C MET A 16 -22.31 6.66 56.94
N GLN A 17 -22.72 5.40 57.13
CA GLN A 17 -22.39 4.31 56.22
C GLN A 17 -22.94 4.55 54.81
N LEU A 18 -24.21 4.92 54.68
CA LEU A 18 -24.81 5.28 53.39
C LEU A 18 -24.06 6.43 52.69
N THR A 19 -23.66 7.47 53.45
CA THR A 19 -22.87 8.56 52.87
C THR A 19 -21.47 8.11 52.45
N ALA A 20 -20.83 7.22 53.21
CA ALA A 20 -19.53 6.67 52.86
C ALA A 20 -19.62 5.82 51.57
N ASP A 21 -20.66 4.99 51.45
CA ASP A 21 -20.92 4.17 50.26
C ASP A 21 -21.19 5.04 49.03
N GLN A 22 -21.98 6.11 49.17
CA GLN A 22 -22.23 7.06 48.09
C GLN A 22 -20.95 7.80 47.65
N MET A 23 -20.11 8.21 48.59
CA MET A 23 -18.82 8.82 48.27
C MET A 23 -17.89 7.83 47.56
N ALA A 24 -17.86 6.58 47.99
CA ALA A 24 -17.06 5.53 47.36
C ALA A 24 -17.48 5.34 45.89
N LEU A 25 -18.78 5.24 45.60
CA LEU A 25 -19.32 5.15 44.24
C LEU A 25 -18.98 6.40 43.39
N ALA A 26 -19.07 7.59 43.97
CA ALA A 26 -18.74 8.83 43.25
C ALA A 26 -17.25 8.87 42.87
N ILE A 27 -16.37 8.42 43.76
CA ILE A 27 -14.93 8.30 43.48
C ILE A 27 -14.67 7.27 42.38
N GLU A 28 -15.32 6.10 42.43
CA GLU A 28 -15.19 5.06 41.41
C GLU A 28 -15.66 5.56 40.03
N ASN A 29 -16.82 6.22 39.98
CA ASN A 29 -17.34 6.85 38.76
C ASN A 29 -16.35 7.88 38.18
N ALA A 30 -15.79 8.76 39.02
CA ALA A 30 -14.79 9.73 38.58
C ALA A 30 -13.56 9.07 37.97
N GLN A 31 -13.07 7.98 38.59
CA GLN A 31 -11.94 7.20 38.06
C GLN A 31 -12.26 6.53 36.73
N LEU A 32 -13.49 6.00 36.56
CA LEU A 32 -13.95 5.43 35.29
C LEU A 32 -13.96 6.48 34.18
N TYR A 33 -14.48 7.68 34.45
CA TYR A 33 -14.46 8.78 33.48
C TYR A 33 -13.04 9.21 33.12
N MET A 34 -12.11 9.27 34.09
CA MET A 34 -10.71 9.57 33.82
C MET A 34 -10.04 8.53 32.94
N LYS A 35 -10.29 7.23 33.19
CA LYS A 35 -9.78 6.14 32.35
C LYS A 35 -10.34 6.23 30.94
N LEU A 36 -11.64 6.51 30.81
CA LEU A 36 -12.31 6.65 29.52
C LEU A 36 -11.72 7.81 28.71
N ASP A 37 -11.51 8.98 29.32
CA ASP A 37 -10.88 10.13 28.65
C ASP A 37 -9.46 9.82 28.21
N ALA A 38 -8.67 9.13 29.04
CA ALA A 38 -7.32 8.69 28.67
C ALA A 38 -7.33 7.74 27.45
N SER A 39 -8.28 6.79 27.40
CA SER A 39 -8.47 5.88 26.27
C SER A 39 -8.91 6.61 24.99
N TYR A 40 -9.82 7.59 25.08
CA TYR A 40 -10.21 8.39 23.91
C TYR A 40 -9.04 9.20 23.36
N ARG A 41 -8.21 9.78 24.23
CA ARG A 41 -7.01 10.51 23.82
C ARG A 41 -6.00 9.61 23.13
N SER A 42 -5.74 8.42 23.66
CA SER A 42 -4.79 7.48 23.05
C SER A 42 -5.30 6.96 21.70
N LEU A 43 -6.61 6.68 21.59
CA LEU A 43 -7.25 6.30 20.34
C LEU A 43 -7.17 7.42 19.29
N GLY A 44 -7.41 8.67 19.70
CA GLY A 44 -7.27 9.85 18.84
C GLY A 44 -5.85 9.98 18.27
N LYS A 45 -4.83 9.80 19.11
CA LYS A 45 -3.43 9.82 18.68
C LYS A 45 -3.10 8.67 17.70
N ALA A 46 -3.54 7.45 18.01
CA ALA A 46 -3.32 6.28 17.16
C ALA A 46 -3.99 6.43 15.79
N LYS A 47 -5.23 6.96 15.76
CA LYS A 47 -5.93 7.26 14.51
C LYS A 47 -5.17 8.29 13.67
N GLN A 48 -4.72 9.38 14.30
CA GLN A 48 -3.96 10.42 13.60
C GLN A 48 -2.63 9.89 13.02
N SER A 49 -1.93 9.00 13.75
CA SER A 49 -0.70 8.39 13.24
C SER A 49 -0.98 7.46 12.06
N ILE A 50 -2.06 6.67 12.11
CA ILE A 50 -2.49 5.81 11.00
C ILE A 50 -2.83 6.65 9.77
N GLU A 51 -3.59 7.73 9.92
CA GLU A 51 -3.94 8.63 8.80
C GLU A 51 -2.71 9.28 8.18
N THR A 52 -1.74 9.70 9.00
CA THR A 52 -0.49 10.30 8.52
C THR A 52 0.33 9.28 7.74
N TYR A 53 0.46 8.05 8.27
CA TYR A 53 1.17 6.97 7.61
C TYR A 53 0.50 6.56 6.29
N SER A 54 -0.83 6.42 6.27
CA SER A 54 -1.59 6.10 5.05
C SER A 54 -1.34 7.14 3.95
N LYS A 55 -1.40 8.43 4.28
CA LYS A 55 -1.14 9.51 3.31
C LYS A 55 0.27 9.47 2.76
N ALA A 56 1.27 9.17 3.60
CA ALA A 56 2.64 9.02 3.16
C ALA A 56 2.79 7.82 2.20
N LEU A 57 2.20 6.68 2.54
CA LEU A 57 2.22 5.48 1.71
C LEU A 57 1.53 5.71 0.36
N ASP A 58 0.38 6.37 0.34
CA ASP A 58 -0.33 6.73 -0.90
C ASP A 58 0.54 7.60 -1.81
N HIS A 59 1.31 8.53 -1.22
CA HIS A 59 2.24 9.37 -1.97
C HIS A 59 3.37 8.55 -2.60
N GLU A 60 3.98 7.62 -1.84
CA GLU A 60 5.02 6.72 -2.36
C GLU A 60 4.50 5.81 -3.49
N LEU A 61 3.31 5.24 -3.32
CA LEU A 61 2.67 4.42 -4.36
C LEU A 61 2.38 5.20 -5.63
N GLU A 62 1.95 6.46 -5.51
CA GLU A 62 1.72 7.35 -6.65
C GLU A 62 3.02 7.69 -7.38
N GLN A 63 4.13 7.87 -6.66
CA GLN A 63 5.45 8.00 -7.28
C GLN A 63 5.85 6.71 -8.02
N GLY A 64 5.66 5.56 -7.38
CA GLY A 64 5.86 4.25 -7.99
C GLY A 64 5.06 4.08 -9.28
N ARG A 65 3.79 4.50 -9.31
CA ARG A 65 2.93 4.47 -10.50
C ARG A 65 3.50 5.28 -11.65
N LYS A 66 4.03 6.47 -11.37
CA LYS A 66 4.67 7.32 -12.40
C LYS A 66 5.89 6.64 -12.99
N ILE A 67 6.72 6.02 -12.15
CA ILE A 67 7.87 5.24 -12.59
C ILE A 67 7.42 4.04 -13.44
N GLN A 68 6.46 3.26 -12.95
CA GLN A 68 5.90 2.10 -13.65
C GLN A 68 5.34 2.47 -15.03
N LYS A 69 4.65 3.61 -15.14
CA LYS A 69 4.13 4.10 -16.42
C LYS A 69 5.23 4.35 -17.46
N ASN A 70 6.43 4.73 -17.02
CA ASN A 70 7.59 4.91 -17.90
C ASN A 70 8.21 3.57 -18.35
N PHE A 71 7.89 2.46 -17.67
CA PHE A 71 8.21 1.14 -18.16
C PHE A 71 7.27 0.69 -19.29
N LEU A 72 6.11 1.32 -19.53
CA LEU A 72 5.28 0.94 -20.67
C LEU A 72 5.77 1.65 -21.94
N PRO A 73 5.71 1.02 -23.13
CA PRO A 73 6.18 1.65 -24.36
C PRO A 73 5.36 2.91 -24.66
N HIS A 74 6.04 4.06 -24.72
CA HIS A 74 5.42 5.36 -25.02
C HIS A 74 4.93 5.46 -26.46
N LYS A 75 5.72 4.90 -27.39
CA LYS A 75 5.43 4.82 -28.82
C LYS A 75 5.37 3.36 -29.21
N ILE A 76 4.33 3.00 -29.92
CA ILE A 76 4.22 1.69 -30.56
C ILE A 76 4.91 1.80 -31.92
N PRO A 77 5.80 0.87 -32.30
CA PRO A 77 6.40 0.89 -33.62
C PRO A 77 5.34 0.74 -34.71
N HIS A 78 5.54 1.41 -35.84
CA HIS A 78 4.67 1.25 -37.00
C HIS A 78 4.93 -0.12 -37.65
N VAL A 79 3.86 -0.86 -37.93
CA VAL A 79 3.91 -2.18 -38.55
C VAL A 79 3.13 -2.13 -39.85
N THR A 80 3.75 -2.49 -40.97
CA THR A 80 3.08 -2.47 -42.27
C THR A 80 1.88 -3.43 -42.25
N ASN A 81 0.72 -2.95 -42.71
CA ASN A 81 -0.55 -3.71 -42.75
C ASN A 81 -1.08 -4.15 -41.37
N CYS A 82 -0.63 -3.56 -40.26
CA CYS A 82 -1.12 -3.87 -38.92
C CYS A 82 -1.23 -2.61 -38.06
N GLU A 83 -2.40 -2.42 -37.43
CA GLU A 83 -2.61 -1.36 -36.46
C GLU A 83 -2.58 -1.93 -35.04
N ILE A 84 -1.77 -1.33 -34.17
CA ILE A 84 -1.65 -1.74 -32.77
C ILE A 84 -2.11 -0.57 -31.89
N ALA A 85 -3.29 -0.74 -31.29
CA ALA A 85 -3.81 0.15 -30.26
C ALA A 85 -3.42 -0.34 -28.86
N ARG A 86 -3.39 0.58 -27.89
CA ARG A 86 -3.04 0.26 -26.50
C ARG A 86 -3.98 0.93 -25.50
N TYR A 87 -4.36 0.18 -24.47
CA TYR A 87 -5.07 0.70 -23.31
C TYR A 87 -4.57 -0.02 -22.07
N PHE A 88 -4.28 0.74 -21.01
CA PHE A 88 -3.77 0.18 -19.77
C PHE A 88 -4.36 0.94 -18.59
N HIS A 89 -5.13 0.22 -17.79
CA HIS A 89 -5.82 0.75 -16.62
C HIS A 89 -5.59 -0.18 -15.43
N PRO A 90 -4.65 0.15 -14.53
CA PRO A 90 -4.34 -0.70 -13.39
C PRO A 90 -5.45 -0.61 -12.33
N ALA A 91 -5.74 -1.73 -11.66
CA ALA A 91 -6.78 -1.79 -10.62
C ALA A 91 -6.36 -1.12 -9.30
N LEU A 92 -5.05 -0.99 -9.08
CA LEU A 92 -4.42 -0.29 -7.95
C LEU A 92 -3.43 0.76 -8.48
N GLN A 93 -2.73 1.46 -7.59
CA GLN A 93 -1.67 2.40 -7.98
C GLN A 93 -0.55 1.69 -8.77
N LEU A 94 -0.27 0.42 -8.48
CA LEU A 94 0.76 -0.39 -9.14
C LEU A 94 0.18 -1.74 -9.59
N SER A 95 0.59 -2.20 -10.77
CA SER A 95 0.11 -3.45 -11.39
C SER A 95 1.21 -4.45 -11.69
N GLY A 96 0.91 -5.75 -11.64
CA GLY A 96 1.78 -6.80 -12.18
C GLY A 96 1.65 -6.93 -13.70
N ASP A 97 0.49 -6.56 -14.23
CA ASP A 97 0.16 -6.60 -15.64
C ASP A 97 1.01 -5.59 -16.42
N PHE A 98 1.42 -5.98 -17.63
CA PHE A 98 2.09 -5.09 -18.56
C PHE A 98 1.96 -5.56 -20.00
N TYR A 99 2.31 -4.66 -20.91
CA TYR A 99 2.52 -4.98 -22.31
C TYR A 99 3.81 -4.33 -22.78
N ASP A 100 4.40 -4.89 -23.83
CA ASP A 100 5.52 -4.28 -24.53
C ASP A 100 5.45 -4.55 -26.02
N VAL A 101 5.94 -3.61 -26.82
CA VAL A 101 6.03 -3.75 -28.29
C VAL A 101 7.37 -3.21 -28.75
N PHE A 102 8.13 -4.04 -29.46
CA PHE A 102 9.46 -3.68 -29.95
C PHE A 102 9.82 -4.42 -31.25
N ILE A 103 10.77 -3.87 -32.00
CA ILE A 103 11.24 -4.46 -33.26
C ILE A 103 12.33 -5.50 -32.97
N LEU A 104 12.24 -6.64 -33.63
CA LEU A 104 13.21 -7.74 -33.65
C LEU A 104 14.05 -7.66 -34.95
N SER A 105 15.01 -8.59 -35.13
CA SER A 105 15.67 -8.78 -36.43
C SER A 105 14.66 -9.13 -37.54
N ASP A 106 15.08 -8.93 -38.80
CA ASP A 106 14.32 -9.30 -40.01
C ASP A 106 12.91 -8.69 -40.12
N HIS A 107 12.74 -7.46 -39.64
CA HIS A 107 11.45 -6.73 -39.64
C HIS A 107 10.33 -7.42 -38.84
N CYS A 108 10.66 -8.37 -37.97
CA CYS A 108 9.70 -8.98 -37.05
C CYS A 108 9.34 -8.02 -35.90
N VAL A 109 8.13 -8.19 -35.34
CA VAL A 109 7.64 -7.40 -34.21
C VAL A 109 7.43 -8.32 -33.01
N GLY A 110 8.07 -7.98 -31.90
CA GLY A 110 7.80 -8.59 -30.60
C GLY A 110 6.63 -7.89 -29.93
N LEU A 111 5.57 -8.64 -29.64
CA LEU A 111 4.42 -8.20 -28.84
C LEU A 111 4.37 -9.04 -27.56
N VAL A 112 4.37 -8.37 -26.41
CA VAL A 112 4.27 -8.99 -25.09
C VAL A 112 3.02 -8.47 -24.42
N ILE A 113 2.22 -9.39 -23.89
CA ILE A 113 1.12 -9.11 -22.95
C ILE A 113 1.31 -10.13 -21.82
N ALA A 114 1.43 -9.64 -20.59
CA ALA A 114 1.75 -10.50 -19.47
C ALA A 114 1.06 -10.01 -18.19
N ASP A 115 0.69 -10.98 -17.35
CA ASP A 115 0.15 -10.79 -16.01
C ASP A 115 1.07 -11.52 -15.03
N VAL A 116 1.53 -10.81 -14.01
CA VAL A 116 2.40 -11.34 -12.96
C VAL A 116 1.55 -11.67 -11.75
N SER A 117 1.49 -12.96 -11.41
CA SER A 117 0.78 -13.47 -10.23
C SER A 117 1.08 -12.65 -8.98
N GLY A 118 0.01 -12.12 -8.37
CA GLY A 118 0.09 -11.27 -7.20
C GLY A 118 -0.55 -9.91 -7.44
N LYS A 119 -0.38 -8.98 -6.50
CA LYS A 119 -0.94 -7.62 -6.60
C LYS A 119 -0.09 -6.63 -5.82
N GLY A 120 -0.14 -5.36 -6.23
CA GLY A 120 0.56 -4.26 -5.55
C GLY A 120 2.04 -4.18 -5.89
N VAL A 121 2.84 -3.67 -4.95
CA VAL A 121 4.24 -3.28 -5.17
C VAL A 121 5.12 -4.46 -5.59
N GLY A 122 4.94 -5.62 -4.97
CA GLY A 122 5.76 -6.81 -5.24
C GLY A 122 5.61 -7.30 -6.68
N SER A 123 4.38 -7.48 -7.17
CA SER A 123 4.14 -7.93 -8.54
C SER A 123 4.58 -6.87 -9.57
N ALA A 124 4.44 -5.58 -9.25
CA ALA A 124 4.95 -4.49 -10.07
C ALA A 124 6.49 -4.49 -10.22
N LEU A 125 7.21 -4.87 -9.18
CA LEU A 125 8.67 -5.03 -9.24
C LEU A 125 9.07 -6.20 -10.15
N PHE A 126 8.42 -7.36 -9.97
CA PHE A 126 8.66 -8.52 -10.83
C PHE A 126 8.33 -8.23 -12.29
N MET A 127 7.25 -7.50 -12.56
CA MET A 127 6.93 -7.01 -13.89
C MET A 127 8.09 -6.24 -14.51
N ALA A 128 8.61 -5.24 -13.79
CA ALA A 128 9.70 -4.40 -14.29
C ALA A 128 10.96 -5.24 -14.60
N LEU A 129 11.27 -6.22 -13.75
CA LEU A 129 12.37 -7.16 -13.95
C LEU A 129 12.15 -8.04 -15.19
N GLN A 130 11.00 -8.69 -15.31
CA GLN A 130 10.68 -9.57 -16.43
C GLN A 130 10.73 -8.81 -17.76
N ARG A 131 10.11 -7.63 -17.82
CA ARG A 131 10.17 -6.78 -19.01
C ARG A 131 11.60 -6.43 -19.39
N SER A 132 12.43 -6.06 -18.41
CA SER A 132 13.83 -5.70 -18.64
C SER A 132 14.61 -6.88 -19.21
N LEU A 133 14.43 -8.08 -18.64
CA LEU A 133 15.05 -9.30 -19.13
C LEU A 133 14.60 -9.63 -20.56
N ILE A 134 13.30 -9.55 -20.86
CA ILE A 134 12.78 -9.75 -22.22
C ILE A 134 13.47 -8.81 -23.21
N ARG A 135 13.58 -7.52 -22.88
CA ARG A 135 14.26 -6.55 -23.76
C ARG A 135 15.74 -6.86 -23.95
N VAL A 136 16.45 -7.21 -22.89
CA VAL A 136 17.87 -7.58 -22.97
C VAL A 136 18.06 -8.79 -23.90
N PHE A 137 17.35 -9.89 -23.66
CA PHE A 137 17.50 -11.11 -24.45
C PHE A 137 17.00 -10.96 -25.90
N SER A 138 15.96 -10.16 -26.13
CA SER A 138 15.51 -9.84 -27.49
C SER A 138 16.54 -9.00 -28.26
N GLY A 139 17.29 -8.12 -27.59
CA GLY A 139 18.40 -7.39 -28.17
C GLY A 139 19.61 -8.28 -28.50
N TYR A 140 19.90 -9.30 -27.69
CA TYR A 140 20.96 -10.26 -27.97
C TYR A 140 20.67 -11.14 -29.19
N ALA A 141 19.41 -11.59 -29.36
CA ALA A 141 18.99 -12.34 -30.54
C ALA A 141 19.24 -11.55 -31.85
N ARG A 142 19.04 -10.22 -31.80
CA ARG A 142 19.33 -9.31 -32.93
C ARG A 142 20.83 -9.25 -33.27
N LEU A 143 21.72 -9.29 -32.27
CA LEU A 143 23.17 -9.23 -32.48
C LEU A 143 23.73 -10.53 -33.04
N GLN A 144 23.26 -11.69 -32.57
CA GLN A 144 23.73 -12.99 -33.06
C GLN A 144 23.35 -13.23 -34.54
N TYR A 145 22.10 -12.96 -34.92
CA TYR A 145 21.66 -13.06 -36.32
C TYR A 145 22.45 -12.14 -37.27
N SER A 146 22.75 -10.91 -36.84
CA SER A 146 23.54 -9.97 -37.64
C SER A 146 25.01 -10.37 -37.82
N LEU A 147 25.56 -11.17 -36.89
CA LEU A 147 26.93 -11.68 -36.99
C LEU A 147 26.97 -12.92 -37.90
N GLU A 148 25.99 -13.82 -37.77
CA GLU A 148 25.87 -15.00 -38.63
C GLU A 148 25.57 -14.64 -40.10
N SER A 149 24.74 -13.62 -40.34
CA SER A 149 24.45 -13.14 -41.71
C SER A 149 25.66 -12.47 -42.36
N ARG A 150 26.49 -11.73 -41.61
CA ARG A 150 27.74 -11.14 -42.13
C ARG A 150 28.83 -12.19 -42.40
N SER A 151 28.82 -13.33 -41.72
CA SER A 151 29.76 -14.43 -41.97
C SER A 151 29.42 -15.26 -43.21
N GLN A 152 28.20 -15.17 -43.74
CA GLN A 152 27.78 -15.84 -44.98
C GLN A 152 27.97 -14.97 -46.25
N GLU A 153 28.29 -13.67 -46.11
CA GLU A 153 28.47 -12.74 -47.23
C GLU A 153 29.94 -12.39 -47.57
N THR A 154 30.92 -12.96 -46.85
CA THR A 154 32.34 -12.85 -47.25
C THR A 154 32.73 -14.02 -48.16
N PRO A 155 33.20 -13.75 -49.40
CA PRO A 155 33.61 -14.78 -50.37
C PRO A 155 34.86 -15.55 -49.96
#